data_AF-A0A6M3INX9-F1
#
_entry.id   AF-A0A6M3INX9-F1
#
_cell.length_a   1.000
_cell.length_b   1.000
_cell.length_c   1.000
_cell.angle_alpha   90.00
_cell.angle_beta   90.00
_cell.angle_gamma   90.00
#
_symmetry.space_group_name_H-M   'P 1'
#
loop_
_entity.id
_entity.type
_entity.pdbx_description
1 polymer ?
#
loop_
_entity_poly.entity_id
_entity_poly.type
_entity_poly.pdbx_seq_one_letter_code
_entity_poly.pdbx_strand_id
1 'polypeptide(L)'
;MVKRRASRGDDASDALANRAKKSAMNRDKTGLGSGKILDILDTSEYPDLVQYKPTAGKTKKNKLDFLPFVITQDWYPTLKEKSGATVGLKPGQQDYKLEIPIHQRIGPANKVFICLRLAFGKKCPICDDLFVEYAKAKEDRDEKVIKALRYSWRVFYNVLDHNGEDEEIKIMEISYAMFEDMLLEAIAEDEDSVSTFTHLKKGQTVVWKGKEKSLGDNTFVECVDIDFEEREPFNSAILEDVYPLDKMLIIAEYDEIYEAHRFGEGASNEENDDDDDDEGEENGKEEGKIRCPEGYDFGGDCNEYDECKECDEDLFFKCANKQEQDEKGNKKSNKKSNKKGKGKGKWR
;
A
#
# COMPACT_ATOMS: atom_id res chain seq x y z
N MET A 1 -57.93 29.49 29.53
CA MET A 1 -56.76 28.58 29.49
C MET A 1 -56.47 28.22 28.05
N VAL A 2 -55.48 28.86 27.42
CA VAL A 2 -55.03 28.53 26.05
C VAL A 2 -53.66 27.87 26.17
N LYS A 3 -53.57 26.57 25.87
CA LYS A 3 -52.31 25.81 25.85
C LYS A 3 -51.50 26.21 24.60
N ARG A 4 -50.30 26.75 24.81
CA ARG A 4 -49.30 26.98 23.76
C ARG A 4 -48.84 25.63 23.19
N ARG A 5 -48.88 25.50 21.86
CA ARG A 5 -48.24 24.40 21.11
C ARG A 5 -46.73 24.65 21.08
N ALA A 6 -45.96 23.66 21.52
CA ALA A 6 -44.50 23.68 21.54
C ALA A 6 -43.91 23.69 20.12
N SER A 7 -42.74 24.34 20.03
CA SER A 7 -41.87 24.50 18.88
C SER A 7 -41.50 23.15 18.26
N ARG A 8 -41.76 23.03 16.96
CA ARG A 8 -41.40 21.89 16.09
C ARG A 8 -40.58 22.35 14.88
N GLY A 9 -40.07 23.59 14.94
CA GLY A 9 -39.44 24.30 13.81
C GLY A 9 -37.91 24.28 13.81
N ASP A 10 -37.28 24.03 14.96
CA ASP A 10 -35.83 24.20 15.09
C ASP A 10 -35.05 22.96 14.59
N ASP A 11 -35.54 21.75 14.88
CA ASP A 11 -34.87 20.49 14.47
C ASP A 11 -34.81 20.29 12.94
N ALA A 12 -35.82 20.78 12.21
CA ALA A 12 -35.86 20.66 10.75
C ALA A 12 -34.92 21.66 10.06
N SER A 13 -34.71 22.83 10.67
CA SER A 13 -33.76 23.84 10.21
C SER A 13 -32.32 23.36 10.38
N ASP A 14 -32.02 22.72 11.51
CA ASP A 14 -30.69 22.18 11.80
C ASP A 14 -30.35 20.97 10.91
N ALA A 15 -31.33 20.11 10.62
CA ALA A 15 -31.16 19.03 9.64
C ALA A 15 -30.87 19.57 8.22
N LEU A 16 -31.54 20.65 7.82
CA LEU A 16 -31.31 21.29 6.52
C LEU A 16 -29.95 21.98 6.46
N ALA A 17 -29.54 22.66 7.53
CA ALA A 17 -28.24 23.31 7.64
C ALA A 17 -27.09 22.29 7.64
N ASN A 18 -27.25 21.15 8.32
CA ASN A 18 -26.28 20.06 8.30
C ASN A 18 -26.18 19.38 6.93
N ARG A 19 -27.32 19.23 6.23
CA ARG A 19 -27.32 18.75 4.84
C ARG A 19 -26.65 19.75 3.90
N ALA A 20 -26.91 21.05 4.05
CA ALA A 20 -26.28 22.09 3.25
C ALA A 20 -24.76 22.17 3.50
N LYS A 21 -24.31 22.00 4.75
CA LYS A 21 -22.87 21.88 5.08
C LYS A 21 -22.24 20.63 4.47
N LYS A 22 -22.88 19.45 4.58
CA LYS A 22 -22.41 18.22 3.92
C LYS A 22 -22.36 18.36 2.39
N SER A 23 -23.38 18.96 1.78
CA SER A 23 -23.40 19.20 0.34
C SER A 23 -22.39 20.24 -0.12
N ALA A 24 -22.08 21.26 0.70
CA ALA A 24 -21.03 22.24 0.41
C ALA A 24 -19.62 21.63 0.53
N MET A 25 -19.38 20.81 1.56
CA MET A 25 -18.12 20.06 1.72
C MET A 25 -17.91 19.02 0.61
N ASN A 26 -18.98 18.47 0.04
CA ASN A 26 -18.93 17.52 -1.07
C ASN A 26 -18.92 18.18 -2.45
N ARG A 27 -19.09 19.52 -2.54
CA ARG A 27 -19.20 20.22 -3.83
C ARG A 27 -17.88 20.29 -4.60
N ASP A 28 -16.76 20.22 -3.91
CA ASP A 28 -15.43 20.17 -4.54
C ASP A 28 -14.99 18.73 -4.88
N LYS A 29 -15.80 17.72 -4.51
CA LYS A 29 -15.61 16.31 -4.86
C LYS A 29 -16.32 15.88 -6.15
N THR A 30 -16.97 16.80 -6.89
CA THR A 30 -17.74 16.50 -8.12
C THR A 30 -16.99 16.79 -9.42
N GLY A 31 -15.67 16.67 -9.43
CA GLY A 31 -15.04 16.06 -10.61
C GLY A 31 -15.28 14.55 -10.54
N LEU A 32 -15.23 13.83 -11.65
CA LEU A 32 -14.98 12.38 -11.61
C LEU A 32 -13.63 12.17 -10.91
N GLY A 33 -13.63 12.18 -9.58
CA GLY A 33 -12.43 12.27 -8.78
C GLY A 33 -11.67 10.97 -8.92
N SER A 34 -10.45 11.03 -9.43
CA SER A 34 -9.49 9.94 -9.24
C SER A 34 -9.34 9.74 -7.73
N GLY A 35 -9.82 8.62 -7.17
CA GLY A 35 -9.62 8.32 -5.76
C GLY A 35 -8.14 8.39 -5.43
N LYS A 36 -7.77 9.24 -4.48
CA LYS A 36 -6.40 9.34 -3.98
C LYS A 36 -6.22 8.28 -2.91
N ILE A 37 -5.01 7.78 -2.75
CA ILE A 37 -4.71 6.77 -1.72
C ILE A 37 -5.00 7.31 -0.31
N LEU A 38 -4.80 8.62 -0.10
CA LEU A 38 -5.17 9.29 1.15
C LEU A 38 -6.68 9.34 1.41
N ASP A 39 -7.55 9.00 0.45
CA ASP A 39 -9.00 8.98 0.68
C ASP A 39 -9.44 7.85 1.62
N ILE A 40 -8.54 6.89 1.93
CA ILE A 40 -8.76 5.89 2.98
C ILE A 40 -8.41 6.41 4.38
N LEU A 41 -7.96 7.66 4.51
CA LEU A 41 -7.76 8.33 5.78
C LEU A 41 -8.83 9.41 5.98
N ASP A 42 -9.50 9.41 7.12
CA ASP A 42 -10.37 10.49 7.56
C ASP A 42 -9.52 11.66 8.04
N THR A 43 -9.35 12.64 7.15
CA THR A 43 -8.62 13.87 7.41
C THR A 43 -9.52 15.00 7.91
N SER A 44 -10.79 14.74 8.24
CA SER A 44 -11.74 15.79 8.61
C SER A 44 -11.36 16.55 9.89
N GLU A 45 -10.69 15.87 10.84
CA GLU A 45 -10.13 16.49 12.05
C GLU A 45 -8.78 17.21 11.79
N TYR A 46 -8.18 17.01 10.62
CA TYR A 46 -6.84 17.49 10.25
C TYR A 46 -6.86 18.24 8.91
N PRO A 47 -7.55 19.40 8.83
CA PRO A 47 -7.70 20.15 7.58
C PRO A 47 -6.36 20.68 7.04
N ASP A 48 -5.37 20.86 7.91
CA ASP A 48 -4.04 21.36 7.58
C ASP A 48 -3.04 20.23 7.30
N LEU A 49 -3.50 18.98 7.16
CA LEU A 49 -2.64 17.83 6.88
C LEU A 49 -1.91 18.01 5.56
N VAL A 50 -0.58 17.95 5.63
CA VAL A 50 0.31 18.03 4.47
C VAL A 50 0.85 16.64 4.13
N GLN A 51 0.75 16.27 2.86
CA GLN A 51 1.38 15.05 2.35
C GLN A 51 2.84 15.34 1.98
N TYR A 52 3.76 14.55 2.51
CA TYR A 52 5.14 14.55 2.04
C TYR A 52 5.23 13.82 0.70
N LYS A 53 5.90 14.44 -0.27
CA LYS A 53 6.18 13.84 -1.58
C LYS A 53 7.69 13.66 -1.73
N PRO A 54 8.17 12.41 -1.80
CA PRO A 54 9.57 12.15 -2.04
C PRO A 54 10.11 12.85 -3.29
N THR A 55 11.35 13.30 -3.21
CA THR A 55 12.06 13.86 -4.35
C THR A 55 13.03 12.84 -4.95
N ALA A 56 13.22 12.91 -6.26
CA ALA A 56 14.19 12.11 -6.97
C ALA A 56 15.27 12.99 -7.62
N GLY A 57 16.44 12.42 -7.82
CA GLY A 57 17.54 13.06 -8.54
C GLY A 57 18.91 12.70 -8.01
N LYS A 58 19.93 12.76 -8.87
CA LYS A 58 21.30 12.32 -8.54
C LYS A 58 21.93 13.05 -7.35
N THR A 59 21.54 14.30 -7.12
CA THR A 59 22.09 15.15 -6.05
C THR A 59 21.08 15.47 -4.96
N LYS A 60 19.84 15.01 -5.09
CA LYS A 60 18.79 15.25 -4.09
C LYS A 60 18.75 14.07 -3.13
N LYS A 61 18.77 14.36 -1.84
CA LYS A 61 18.56 13.39 -0.78
C LYS A 61 17.30 13.78 -0.03
N ASN A 62 16.47 12.82 0.32
CA ASN A 62 15.35 13.00 1.21
C ASN A 62 15.88 12.78 2.64
N LYS A 63 15.73 13.76 3.54
CA LYS A 63 16.20 13.69 4.92
C LYS A 63 15.00 13.74 5.85
N LEU A 64 14.62 12.61 6.41
CA LEU A 64 13.37 12.45 7.13
C LEU A 64 13.59 11.87 8.52
N ASP A 65 12.89 12.42 9.51
CA ASP A 65 12.71 11.75 10.79
C ASP A 65 11.35 11.07 10.84
N PHE A 66 11.36 9.79 11.16
CA PHE A 66 10.14 9.01 11.29
C PHE A 66 9.66 9.07 12.73
N LEU A 67 8.41 9.50 12.91
CA LEU A 67 7.79 9.68 14.22
C LEU A 67 6.82 8.54 14.50
N PRO A 68 6.95 7.87 15.67
CA PRO A 68 5.97 6.89 16.07
C PRO A 68 4.65 7.55 16.48
N PHE A 69 3.55 6.84 16.28
CA PHE A 69 2.23 7.21 16.78
C PHE A 69 1.78 6.23 17.85
N VAL A 70 0.88 6.69 18.73
CA VAL A 70 0.29 5.83 19.77
C VAL A 70 -0.93 5.14 19.20
N ILE A 71 -0.96 3.81 19.27
CA ILE A 71 -2.09 3.01 18.82
C ILE A 71 -3.29 3.28 19.73
N THR A 72 -4.44 3.51 19.13
CA THR A 72 -5.71 3.81 19.78
C THR A 72 -6.79 2.78 19.50
N GLN A 73 -6.70 2.06 18.38
CA GLN A 73 -7.77 1.18 17.90
C GLN A 73 -7.58 -0.29 18.34
N ASP A 74 -8.66 -0.90 18.82
CA ASP A 74 -8.68 -2.30 19.30
C ASP A 74 -8.46 -3.33 18.19
N TRP A 75 -8.72 -2.98 16.93
CA TRP A 75 -8.52 -3.87 15.79
C TRP A 75 -7.04 -3.95 15.35
N TYR A 76 -6.22 -2.96 15.71
CA TYR A 76 -4.83 -2.83 15.28
C TYR A 76 -3.96 -4.07 15.57
N PRO A 77 -4.03 -4.74 16.74
CA PRO A 77 -3.25 -5.94 16.99
C PRO A 77 -3.52 -7.09 16.01
N THR A 78 -4.71 -7.11 15.39
CA THR A 78 -5.13 -8.15 14.44
C THR A 78 -4.88 -7.80 12.98
N LEU A 79 -4.44 -6.56 12.70
CA LEU A 79 -4.02 -6.15 11.38
C LEU A 79 -2.86 -7.04 10.93
N LYS A 80 -2.90 -7.53 9.69
CA LYS A 80 -1.81 -8.31 9.10
C LYS A 80 -0.86 -7.41 8.30
N GLU A 81 0.43 -7.68 8.44
CA GLU A 81 1.51 -7.13 7.63
C GLU A 81 1.68 -7.92 6.32
N LYS A 82 2.51 -7.42 5.40
CA LYS A 82 2.86 -8.07 4.12
C LYS A 82 3.43 -9.47 4.32
N SER A 83 4.12 -9.71 5.43
CA SER A 83 4.62 -11.03 5.83
C SER A 83 3.51 -12.05 6.12
N GLY A 84 2.27 -11.59 6.31
CA GLY A 84 1.12 -12.36 6.76
C GLY A 84 1.03 -12.50 8.29
N ALA A 85 2.02 -12.03 9.04
CA ALA A 85 1.97 -11.97 10.49
C ALA A 85 1.02 -10.85 10.96
N THR A 86 0.46 -11.01 12.15
CA THR A 86 -0.31 -9.94 12.80
C THR A 86 0.62 -8.96 13.49
N VAL A 87 0.33 -7.66 13.44
CA VAL A 87 1.12 -6.61 14.11
C VAL A 87 1.29 -6.87 15.60
N GLY A 88 0.23 -7.34 16.29
CA GLY A 88 0.31 -7.77 17.69
C GLY A 88 0.51 -6.66 18.73
N LEU A 89 0.61 -5.40 18.31
CA LEU A 89 0.70 -4.23 19.18
C LEU A 89 -0.68 -3.78 19.66
N LYS A 90 -0.79 -3.47 20.95
CA LYS A 90 -2.04 -3.12 21.66
C LYS A 90 -2.23 -1.62 21.76
N PRO A 91 -3.48 -1.15 21.93
CA PRO A 91 -3.76 0.24 22.28
C PRO A 91 -2.89 0.73 23.45
N GLY A 92 -2.32 1.92 23.29
CA GLY A 92 -1.35 2.53 24.20
C GLY A 92 0.11 2.19 23.90
N GLN A 93 0.40 1.21 23.03
CA GLN A 93 1.74 0.98 22.50
C GLN A 93 2.02 1.90 21.30
N GLN A 94 3.28 1.97 20.90
CA GLN A 94 3.72 2.80 19.77
C GLN A 94 4.04 1.93 18.58
N ASP A 95 3.68 2.42 17.39
CA ASP A 95 4.13 1.92 16.11
C ASP A 95 4.68 3.07 15.28
N TYR A 96 5.58 2.79 14.35
CA TYR A 96 6.19 3.81 13.49
C TYR A 96 5.61 3.87 12.09
N LYS A 97 4.85 2.85 11.69
CA LYS A 97 4.24 2.76 10.37
C LYS A 97 2.82 2.20 10.47
N LEU A 98 1.98 2.59 9.54
CA LEU A 98 0.74 1.89 9.24
C LEU A 98 0.88 1.23 7.87
N GLU A 99 0.90 -0.08 7.85
CA GLU A 99 1.06 -0.89 6.64
C GLU A 99 -0.26 -1.57 6.27
N ILE A 100 -0.76 -1.31 5.06
CA ILE A 100 -2.06 -1.80 4.63
C ILE A 100 -2.09 -2.20 3.15
N PRO A 101 -2.73 -3.33 2.82
CA PRO A 101 -3.01 -3.72 1.44
C PRO A 101 -4.26 -2.99 0.94
N ILE A 102 -4.20 -2.42 -0.26
CA ILE A 102 -5.32 -1.68 -0.87
C ILE A 102 -5.63 -2.21 -2.26
N HIS A 103 -6.90 -2.14 -2.65
CA HIS A 103 -7.36 -2.19 -4.03
C HIS A 103 -7.59 -0.76 -4.52
N GLN A 104 -7.15 -0.45 -5.74
CA GLN A 104 -7.23 0.89 -6.33
C GLN A 104 -8.12 0.87 -7.57
N ARG A 105 -8.63 2.04 -7.96
CA ARG A 105 -9.40 2.24 -9.20
C ARG A 105 -10.68 1.38 -9.25
N ILE A 106 -11.36 1.26 -8.11
CA ILE A 106 -12.56 0.45 -7.97
C ILE A 106 -13.80 1.25 -8.38
N GLY A 107 -14.52 0.72 -9.37
CA GLY A 107 -15.70 1.35 -9.96
C GLY A 107 -15.39 2.61 -10.77
N PRO A 108 -16.41 3.26 -11.35
CA PRO A 108 -16.28 4.43 -12.22
C PRO A 108 -15.78 5.67 -11.46
N ALA A 109 -15.91 5.67 -10.13
CA ALA A 109 -15.38 6.70 -9.25
C ALA A 109 -13.89 6.47 -8.88
N ASN A 110 -13.23 5.45 -9.45
CA ASN A 110 -11.84 5.11 -9.19
C ASN A 110 -11.48 5.07 -7.70
N LYS A 111 -12.37 4.52 -6.86
CA LYS A 111 -12.19 4.51 -5.40
C LYS A 111 -11.02 3.62 -4.99
N VAL A 112 -10.49 3.91 -3.80
CA VAL A 112 -9.48 3.09 -3.13
C VAL A 112 -10.14 2.45 -1.91
N PHE A 113 -9.91 1.14 -1.73
CA PHE A 113 -10.43 0.39 -0.58
C PHE A 113 -9.33 -0.46 0.03
N ILE A 114 -9.38 -0.65 1.35
CA ILE A 114 -8.53 -1.61 2.04
C ILE A 114 -8.95 -3.02 1.64
N CYS A 115 -7.97 -3.87 1.32
CA CYS A 115 -8.21 -5.28 1.08
C CYS A 115 -8.54 -5.98 2.40
N LEU A 116 -9.83 -6.18 2.69
CA LEU A 116 -10.30 -6.79 3.93
C LEU A 116 -9.74 -8.20 4.17
N ARG A 117 -9.47 -8.94 3.09
CA ARG A 117 -8.92 -10.29 3.14
C ARG A 117 -7.49 -10.31 3.62
N LEU A 118 -6.63 -9.48 3.02
CA LEU A 118 -5.24 -9.45 3.41
C LEU A 118 -5.03 -8.69 4.71
N ALA A 119 -5.73 -7.59 4.95
CA ALA A 119 -5.57 -6.80 6.17
C ALA A 119 -6.12 -7.52 7.41
N PHE A 120 -7.25 -8.22 7.30
CA PHE A 120 -8.00 -8.72 8.45
C PHE A 120 -8.42 -10.20 8.36
N GLY A 121 -8.10 -10.91 7.27
CA GLY A 121 -8.59 -12.28 7.03
C GLY A 121 -10.10 -12.35 6.79
N LYS A 122 -10.76 -11.26 6.40
CA LYS A 122 -12.21 -11.19 6.15
C LYS A 122 -12.54 -11.44 4.68
N LYS A 123 -13.81 -11.64 4.35
CA LYS A 123 -14.25 -11.70 2.94
C LYS A 123 -14.00 -10.35 2.25
N CYS A 124 -13.58 -10.39 0.98
CA CYS A 124 -13.32 -9.21 0.17
C CYS A 124 -13.87 -9.46 -1.24
N PRO A 125 -14.86 -8.68 -1.71
CA PRO A 125 -15.55 -8.96 -2.97
C PRO A 125 -14.62 -8.82 -4.19
N ILE A 126 -13.61 -7.95 -4.10
CA ILE A 126 -12.61 -7.74 -5.16
C ILE A 126 -11.67 -8.94 -5.23
N CYS A 127 -11.23 -9.45 -4.08
CA CYS A 127 -10.42 -10.67 -4.04
C CYS A 127 -11.22 -11.86 -4.57
N ASP A 128 -12.49 -11.99 -4.21
CA ASP A 128 -13.33 -13.11 -4.66
C ASP A 128 -13.33 -13.20 -6.21
N ASP A 129 -13.44 -12.07 -6.92
CA ASP A 129 -13.34 -12.03 -8.39
C ASP A 129 -11.91 -12.29 -8.90
N LEU A 130 -10.89 -11.76 -8.23
CA LEU A 130 -9.48 -12.03 -8.54
C LEU A 130 -9.16 -13.54 -8.48
N PHE A 131 -9.72 -14.26 -7.51
CA PHE A 131 -9.53 -15.71 -7.39
C PHE A 131 -10.24 -16.50 -8.47
N VAL A 132 -11.42 -16.05 -8.90
CA VAL A 132 -12.12 -16.67 -10.03
C VAL A 132 -11.24 -16.63 -11.28
N GLU A 133 -10.52 -15.53 -11.51
CA GLU A 133 -9.54 -15.45 -12.59
C GLU A 133 -8.36 -16.39 -12.37
N TYR A 134 -7.76 -16.44 -11.17
CA TYR A 134 -6.65 -17.35 -10.89
C TYR A 134 -7.00 -18.83 -10.97
N ALA A 135 -8.25 -19.19 -10.69
CA ALA A 135 -8.77 -20.56 -10.80
C ALA A 135 -8.91 -21.04 -12.26
N LYS A 136 -8.88 -20.13 -13.24
CA LYS A 136 -8.83 -20.51 -14.66
C LYS A 136 -7.47 -21.10 -15.02
N ALA A 137 -7.46 -21.92 -16.07
CA ALA A 137 -6.23 -22.37 -16.70
C ALA A 137 -5.39 -21.15 -17.12
N LYS A 138 -4.06 -21.23 -17.03
CA LYS A 138 -3.15 -20.08 -17.26
C LYS A 138 -3.40 -19.38 -18.60
N GLU A 139 -3.76 -20.14 -19.64
CA GLU A 139 -4.09 -19.64 -20.99
C GLU A 139 -5.45 -18.94 -21.11
N ASP A 140 -6.36 -19.19 -20.16
CA ASP A 140 -7.72 -18.62 -20.12
C ASP A 140 -7.84 -17.44 -19.14
N ARG A 141 -6.75 -17.08 -18.45
CA ARG A 141 -6.71 -15.97 -17.51
C ARG A 141 -6.77 -14.65 -18.26
N ASP A 142 -7.60 -13.74 -17.77
CA ASP A 142 -7.55 -12.35 -18.23
C ASP A 142 -6.56 -11.57 -17.37
N GLU A 143 -5.32 -11.44 -17.85
CA GLU A 143 -4.25 -10.69 -17.17
C GLU A 143 -4.62 -9.22 -16.92
N LYS A 144 -5.45 -8.61 -17.79
CA LYS A 144 -5.90 -7.23 -17.61
C LYS A 144 -6.84 -7.13 -16.41
N VAL A 145 -7.76 -8.09 -16.28
CA VAL A 145 -8.66 -8.18 -15.11
C VAL A 145 -7.86 -8.46 -13.84
N ILE A 146 -6.94 -9.42 -13.86
CA ILE A 146 -6.07 -9.74 -12.72
C ILE A 146 -5.33 -8.48 -12.26
N LYS A 147 -4.69 -7.76 -13.18
CA LYS A 147 -3.94 -6.55 -12.86
C LYS A 147 -4.82 -5.45 -12.28
N ALA A 148 -6.04 -5.27 -12.81
CA ALA A 148 -6.98 -4.26 -12.33
C ALA A 148 -7.50 -4.58 -10.91
N LEU A 149 -7.67 -5.86 -10.58
CA LEU A 149 -8.17 -6.29 -9.26
C LEU A 149 -7.04 -6.49 -8.23
N ARG A 150 -5.78 -6.62 -8.69
CA ARG A 150 -4.63 -6.88 -7.82
C ARG A 150 -4.48 -5.78 -6.77
N TYR A 151 -4.25 -6.20 -5.55
CA TYR A 151 -3.98 -5.30 -4.44
C TYR A 151 -2.53 -4.79 -4.49
N SER A 152 -2.26 -3.69 -3.81
CA SER A 152 -0.91 -3.15 -3.59
C SER A 152 -0.71 -2.86 -2.11
N TRP A 153 0.45 -3.21 -1.55
CA TRP A 153 0.82 -2.85 -0.18
C TRP A 153 1.31 -1.40 -0.12
N ARG A 154 0.70 -0.59 0.74
CA ARG A 154 1.08 0.79 1.02
C ARG A 154 1.49 0.93 2.47
N VAL A 155 2.38 1.88 2.72
CA VAL A 155 2.86 2.21 4.05
C VAL A 155 2.72 3.71 4.26
N PHE A 156 2.22 4.06 5.43
CA PHE A 156 2.00 5.43 5.89
C PHE A 156 2.91 5.69 7.09
N TYR A 157 3.57 6.85 7.07
CA TYR A 157 4.44 7.29 8.15
C TYR A 157 4.13 8.74 8.49
N ASN A 158 4.33 9.08 9.77
CA ASN A 158 4.50 10.45 10.19
C ASN A 158 5.97 10.84 10.01
N VAL A 159 6.23 11.91 9.26
CA VAL A 159 7.60 12.34 8.96
C VAL A 159 7.80 13.83 9.22
N LEU A 160 9.00 14.18 9.69
CA LEU A 160 9.52 15.55 9.64
C LEU A 160 10.55 15.66 8.51
N ASP A 161 10.39 16.66 7.65
CA ASP A 161 11.26 16.89 6.50
C ASP A 161 12.32 17.94 6.78
N HIS A 162 13.59 17.53 6.83
CA HIS A 162 14.73 18.42 7.07
C HIS A 162 15.22 19.17 5.83
N ASN A 163 14.67 18.85 4.65
CA ASN A 163 14.97 19.62 3.45
C ASN A 163 14.03 20.82 3.27
N GLY A 164 12.89 20.81 3.97
CA GLY A 164 11.92 21.89 3.97
C GLY A 164 12.33 23.06 4.87
N GLU A 165 11.62 24.18 4.73
CA GLU A 165 11.72 25.31 5.68
C GLU A 165 10.72 25.16 6.84
N ASP A 166 9.80 24.19 6.75
CA ASP A 166 8.71 23.94 7.67
C ASP A 166 9.01 22.75 8.60
N GLU A 167 8.94 22.99 9.91
CA GLU A 167 9.05 21.93 10.95
C GLU A 167 7.72 21.19 11.16
N GLU A 168 6.86 21.15 10.12
CA GLU A 168 5.54 20.53 10.19
C GLU A 168 5.60 19.01 9.98
N ILE A 169 4.82 18.28 10.78
CA ILE A 169 4.65 16.84 10.61
C ILE A 169 3.80 16.59 9.36
N LYS A 170 4.33 15.76 8.46
CA LYS A 170 3.70 15.39 7.19
C LYS A 170 3.39 13.90 7.18
N ILE A 171 2.38 13.50 6.42
CA ILE A 171 2.15 12.08 6.11
C ILE A 171 2.93 11.72 4.85
N MET A 172 3.88 10.79 4.99
CA MET A 172 4.49 10.13 3.84
C MET A 172 3.71 8.85 3.52
N GLU A 173 3.21 8.78 2.31
CA GLU A 173 2.49 7.65 1.77
C GLU A 173 3.30 7.10 0.59
N ILE A 174 3.70 5.83 0.66
CA ILE A 174 4.51 5.19 -0.38
C ILE A 174 4.18 3.70 -0.46
N SER A 175 4.37 3.08 -1.62
CA SER A 175 4.24 1.62 -1.74
C SER A 175 5.37 0.92 -1.00
N TYR A 176 5.04 -0.21 -0.36
CA TYR A 176 6.00 -1.02 0.39
C TYR A 176 7.26 -1.34 -0.45
N ALA A 177 7.07 -1.81 -1.68
CA ALA A 177 8.15 -2.20 -2.58
C ALA A 177 9.08 -1.06 -3.02
N MET A 178 8.66 0.21 -2.88
CA MET A 178 9.45 1.36 -3.31
C MET A 178 10.30 1.97 -2.20
N PHE A 179 10.09 1.57 -0.94
CA PHE A 179 10.79 2.17 0.18
C PHE A 179 11.00 1.21 1.34
N GLU A 180 9.93 0.57 1.83
CA GLU A 180 9.99 -0.26 3.05
C GLU A 180 10.89 -1.48 2.89
N ASP A 181 10.87 -2.16 1.72
CA ASP A 181 11.79 -3.27 1.45
C ASP A 181 13.26 -2.84 1.65
N MET A 182 13.65 -1.70 1.06
CA MET A 182 15.01 -1.15 1.19
C MET A 182 15.31 -0.68 2.62
N LEU A 183 14.33 -0.11 3.32
CA LEU A 183 14.49 0.34 4.71
C LEU A 183 14.77 -0.84 5.63
N LEU A 184 14.00 -1.93 5.50
CA LEU A 184 14.21 -3.13 6.29
C LEU A 184 15.55 -3.80 5.99
N GLU A 185 15.99 -3.79 4.72
CA GLU A 185 17.34 -4.27 4.38
C GLU A 185 18.43 -3.42 5.01
N ALA A 186 18.33 -2.08 4.96
CA ALA A 186 19.29 -1.19 5.58
C ALA A 186 19.35 -1.37 7.12
N ILE A 187 18.19 -1.55 7.77
CA ILE A 187 18.12 -1.82 9.21
C ILE A 187 18.76 -3.17 9.57
N ALA A 188 18.59 -4.18 8.72
CA ALA A 188 19.15 -5.51 8.96
C ALA A 188 20.68 -5.56 8.78
N GLU A 189 21.25 -4.69 7.94
CA GLU A 189 22.69 -4.63 7.65
C GLU A 189 23.48 -3.85 8.71
N ASP A 190 22.87 -2.89 9.39
CA ASP A 190 23.51 -2.09 10.43
C ASP A 190 23.15 -2.62 11.83
N GLU A 191 24.06 -3.43 12.41
CA GLU A 191 23.92 -4.08 13.72
C GLU A 191 23.63 -3.07 14.88
N ASP A 192 24.01 -1.80 14.74
CA ASP A 192 23.74 -0.74 15.73
C ASP A 192 22.41 0.02 15.46
N SER A 193 21.83 -0.09 14.25
CA SER A 193 20.58 0.58 13.83
C SER A 193 19.28 -0.20 14.13
N VAL A 194 19.39 -1.48 14.52
CA VAL A 194 18.26 -2.43 14.71
C VAL A 194 17.20 -1.95 15.72
N SER A 195 17.37 -0.80 16.38
CA SER A 195 16.38 -0.28 17.33
C SER A 195 16.16 1.24 17.39
N THR A 196 16.68 2.05 16.46
CA THR A 196 16.90 3.47 16.80
C THR A 196 16.27 4.53 15.91
N PHE A 197 16.01 4.34 14.61
CA PHE A 197 15.65 5.50 13.76
C PHE A 197 14.36 6.24 14.22
N THR A 198 13.41 5.50 14.79
CA THR A 198 12.13 6.05 15.31
C THR A 198 12.16 6.39 16.79
N HIS A 199 13.23 6.04 17.50
CA HIS A 199 13.32 6.25 18.95
C HIS A 199 13.44 7.74 19.27
N LEU A 200 12.60 8.29 20.14
CA LEU A 200 12.57 9.73 20.39
C LEU A 200 13.91 10.30 20.91
N LYS A 201 14.63 9.56 21.76
CA LYS A 201 15.88 10.06 22.38
C LYS A 201 17.18 9.64 21.70
N LYS A 202 17.14 8.56 20.93
CA LYS A 202 18.31 7.94 20.30
C LYS A 202 18.04 7.75 18.81
N GLY A 203 17.20 8.65 18.29
CA GLY A 203 16.69 8.66 16.94
C GLY A 203 17.82 8.80 15.94
N GLN A 204 17.54 8.42 14.70
CA GLN A 204 18.39 8.75 13.58
C GLN A 204 17.53 9.37 12.48
N THR A 205 18.10 10.33 11.78
CA THR A 205 17.51 10.86 10.55
C THR A 205 17.78 9.87 9.44
N VAL A 206 16.72 9.44 8.75
CA VAL A 206 16.82 8.56 7.59
C VAL A 206 17.10 9.42 6.37
N VAL A 207 18.25 9.18 5.77
CA VAL A 207 18.71 9.92 4.60
C VAL A 207 18.72 8.99 3.41
N TRP A 208 17.83 9.22 2.44
CA TRP A 208 17.67 8.29 1.34
C TRP A 208 17.67 8.97 -0.03
N LYS A 209 18.11 8.24 -1.06
CA LYS A 209 18.14 8.72 -2.44
C LYS A 209 16.97 8.13 -3.23
N GLY A 210 16.22 9.02 -3.86
CA GLY A 210 15.15 8.65 -4.78
C GLY A 210 15.62 8.62 -6.23
N LYS A 211 15.18 7.59 -6.97
CA LYS A 211 15.31 7.51 -8.43
C LYS A 211 13.91 7.50 -9.05
N GLU A 212 13.74 8.28 -10.12
CA GLU A 212 12.49 8.23 -10.89
C GLU A 212 12.41 6.89 -11.62
N LYS A 213 11.28 6.23 -11.43
CA LYS A 213 10.87 5.04 -12.17
C LYS A 213 9.55 5.38 -12.84
N SER A 214 9.48 5.15 -14.14
CA SER A 214 8.28 5.35 -14.94
C SER A 214 7.62 3.99 -15.17
N LEU A 215 6.31 3.94 -14.96
CA LEU A 215 5.47 2.79 -15.32
C LEU A 215 4.24 3.33 -16.08
N GLY A 216 4.24 3.11 -17.39
CA GLY A 216 3.36 3.82 -18.31
C GLY A 216 3.50 5.33 -18.16
N ASP A 217 2.37 6.02 -18.04
CA ASP A 217 2.31 7.48 -17.83
C ASP A 217 2.61 7.93 -16.39
N ASN A 218 2.70 7.00 -15.43
CA ASN A 218 2.94 7.33 -14.04
C ASN A 218 4.42 7.31 -13.71
N THR A 219 4.89 8.35 -13.02
CA THR A 219 6.27 8.40 -12.52
C THR A 219 6.24 8.37 -10.99
N PHE A 220 7.05 7.50 -10.40
CA PHE A 220 7.18 7.34 -8.97
C PHE A 220 8.65 7.38 -8.55
N VAL A 221 8.87 7.60 -7.27
CA VAL A 221 10.20 7.65 -6.67
C VAL A 221 10.48 6.33 -5.98
N GLU A 222 11.45 5.59 -6.51
CA GLU A 222 11.99 4.36 -5.95
C GLU A 222 13.18 4.71 -5.07
N CYS A 223 13.21 4.19 -3.84
CA CYS A 223 14.36 4.28 -2.96
C CYS A 223 15.47 3.36 -3.49
N VAL A 224 16.68 3.89 -3.62
CA VAL A 224 17.83 3.12 -4.12
C VAL A 224 18.97 2.99 -3.12
N ASP A 225 18.94 3.79 -2.04
CA ASP A 225 20.04 3.92 -1.09
C ASP A 225 19.53 4.60 0.18
N ILE A 226 19.91 4.08 1.35
CA ILE A 226 19.52 4.60 2.67
C ILE A 226 20.76 4.68 3.55
N ASP A 227 20.96 5.86 4.14
CA ASP A 227 21.94 6.16 5.17
C ASP A 227 21.20 6.57 6.45
N PHE A 228 21.82 6.39 7.62
CA PHE A 228 21.32 6.90 8.89
C PHE A 228 22.27 7.96 9.46
N GLU A 229 21.76 9.15 9.76
CA GLU A 229 22.50 10.23 10.41
C GLU A 229 22.06 10.38 11.87
N GLU A 230 22.99 10.70 12.78
CA GLU A 230 22.63 10.99 14.18
C GLU A 230 21.70 12.20 14.27
N ARG A 231 20.74 12.13 15.19
CA ARG A 231 19.70 13.15 15.37
C ARG A 231 19.61 13.63 16.81
N GLU A 232 19.27 14.91 16.96
CA GLU A 232 18.94 15.49 18.26
C GLU A 232 17.68 14.86 18.89
N PRO A 233 17.70 14.54 20.19
CA PRO A 233 16.56 13.95 20.89
C PRO A 233 15.28 14.80 20.77
N PHE A 234 14.16 14.17 20.45
CA PHE A 234 12.85 14.79 20.56
C PHE A 234 12.34 14.80 22.02
N ASN A 235 11.60 15.86 22.34
CA ASN A 235 10.74 15.88 23.51
C ASN A 235 9.56 14.92 23.27
N SER A 236 9.16 14.16 24.28
CA SER A 236 8.00 13.26 24.21
C SER A 236 6.68 13.96 23.89
N ALA A 237 6.59 15.27 24.14
CA ALA A 237 5.43 16.09 23.76
C ALA A 237 5.13 16.06 22.25
N ILE A 238 6.13 15.77 21.40
CA ILE A 238 5.94 15.68 19.95
C ILE A 238 4.88 14.64 19.55
N LEU A 239 4.67 13.61 20.37
CA LEU A 239 3.69 12.56 20.11
C LEU A 239 2.24 13.07 20.16
N GLU A 240 2.01 14.24 20.78
CA GLU A 240 0.69 14.88 20.80
C GLU A 240 0.35 15.53 19.45
N ASP A 241 1.37 15.87 18.65
CA ASP A 241 1.23 16.50 17.34
C ASP A 241 1.22 15.48 16.18
N VAL A 242 1.65 14.23 16.45
CA VAL A 242 1.70 13.15 15.46
C VAL A 242 0.29 12.69 15.07
N TYR A 243 0.06 12.46 13.79
CA TYR A 243 -1.23 11.96 13.32
C TYR A 243 -1.47 10.50 13.77
N PRO A 244 -2.62 10.19 14.41
CA PRO A 244 -2.97 8.84 14.83
C PRO A 244 -3.45 8.03 13.61
N LEU A 245 -2.51 7.46 12.87
CA LEU A 245 -2.76 6.81 11.57
C LEU A 245 -3.82 5.71 11.66
N ASP A 246 -3.85 4.95 12.75
CA ASP A 246 -4.84 3.90 12.98
C ASP A 246 -6.26 4.47 13.18
N LYS A 247 -6.41 5.55 13.96
CA LYS A 247 -7.71 6.22 14.15
C LYS A 247 -8.24 6.81 12.84
N MET A 248 -7.34 7.32 12.01
CA MET A 248 -7.70 7.95 10.74
C MET A 248 -8.15 6.93 9.69
N LEU A 249 -7.83 5.65 9.84
CA LEU A 249 -8.09 4.66 8.80
C LEU A 249 -9.60 4.38 8.62
N ILE A 250 -10.10 4.62 7.41
CA ILE A 250 -11.47 4.31 7.01
C ILE A 250 -11.53 2.87 6.50
N ILE A 251 -12.10 1.98 7.31
CA ILE A 251 -12.35 0.59 6.95
C ILE A 251 -13.78 0.46 6.44
N ALA A 252 -13.94 0.37 5.11
CA ALA A 252 -15.24 0.15 4.48
C ALA A 252 -15.79 -1.25 4.80
N GLU A 253 -17.11 -1.34 4.89
CA GLU A 253 -17.81 -2.62 5.06
C GLU A 253 -17.90 -3.38 3.73
N TYR A 254 -18.07 -4.71 3.80
CA TYR A 254 -18.12 -5.58 2.62
C TYR A 254 -19.11 -5.09 1.56
N ASP A 255 -20.33 -4.72 1.99
CA ASP A 255 -21.41 -4.29 1.09
C ASP A 255 -21.05 -2.99 0.36
N GLU A 256 -20.36 -2.05 1.02
CA GLU A 256 -19.92 -0.80 0.38
C GLU A 256 -18.88 -1.08 -0.72
N ILE A 257 -17.92 -1.97 -0.44
CA ILE A 257 -16.91 -2.37 -1.43
C ILE A 257 -17.60 -3.12 -2.58
N TYR A 258 -18.55 -4.01 -2.27
CA TYR A 258 -19.30 -4.78 -3.26
C TYR A 258 -20.11 -3.87 -4.19
N GLU A 259 -20.83 -2.89 -3.63
CA GLU A 259 -21.61 -1.92 -4.41
C GLU A 259 -20.71 -1.10 -5.35
N ALA A 260 -19.58 -0.59 -4.84
CA ALA A 260 -18.64 0.17 -5.64
C ALA A 260 -18.02 -0.68 -6.77
N HIS A 261 -17.74 -1.95 -6.49
CA HIS A 261 -17.15 -2.90 -7.44
C HIS A 261 -18.13 -3.38 -8.52
N ARG A 262 -19.39 -3.69 -8.16
CA ARG A 262 -20.36 -4.33 -9.07
C ARG A 262 -21.37 -3.36 -9.71
N PHE A 263 -21.77 -2.30 -9.00
CA PHE A 263 -22.87 -1.41 -9.43
C PHE A 263 -22.42 0.02 -9.70
N GLY A 264 -21.11 0.24 -9.77
CA GLY A 264 -20.58 1.46 -10.35
C GLY A 264 -21.01 1.61 -11.81
N GLU A 265 -22.13 2.28 -12.05
CA GLU A 265 -22.66 2.56 -13.40
C GLU A 265 -21.61 3.32 -14.23
N GLY A 266 -21.06 2.65 -15.25
CA GLY A 266 -20.07 3.23 -16.15
C GLY A 266 -19.22 2.21 -16.90
N ALA A 267 -19.84 1.17 -17.46
CA ALA A 267 -19.19 0.34 -18.48
C ALA A 267 -19.05 1.17 -19.78
N SER A 268 -18.02 2.00 -19.86
CA SER A 268 -17.39 2.36 -21.12
C SER A 268 -15.94 1.91 -21.04
N ASN A 269 -15.71 0.78 -21.70
CA ASN A 269 -14.42 0.28 -22.13
C ASN A 269 -13.77 1.34 -23.02
N GLU A 270 -13.08 2.32 -22.45
CA GLU A 270 -12.07 3.09 -23.19
C GLU A 270 -10.74 2.37 -22.98
N GLU A 271 -10.32 1.73 -24.08
CA GLU A 271 -9.05 1.06 -24.27
C GLU A 271 -7.90 2.01 -23.90
N ASN A 272 -7.29 1.80 -22.73
CA ASN A 272 -5.87 2.08 -22.56
C ASN A 272 -5.15 0.74 -22.65
N ASP A 273 -4.88 0.34 -23.90
CA ASP A 273 -3.82 -0.60 -24.22
C ASP A 273 -2.50 0.08 -23.92
N ASP A 274 -1.91 -0.24 -22.76
CA ASP A 274 -0.50 0.04 -22.52
C ASP A 274 0.15 -1.22 -21.94
N ASP A 275 1.03 -1.80 -22.76
CA ASP A 275 1.84 -2.98 -22.51
C ASP A 275 2.59 -2.89 -21.16
N ASP A 276 2.29 -3.83 -20.27
CA ASP A 276 2.85 -3.96 -18.93
C ASP A 276 3.99 -4.97 -18.87
N ASP A 277 5.19 -4.49 -18.58
CA ASP A 277 6.30 -5.30 -18.08
C ASP A 277 6.69 -4.77 -16.69
N ASP A 278 6.07 -5.34 -15.66
CA ASP A 278 6.40 -5.13 -14.25
C ASP A 278 7.70 -5.86 -13.90
N GLU A 279 8.84 -5.17 -14.12
CA GLU A 279 10.16 -5.54 -13.63
C GLU A 279 10.44 -4.92 -12.24
N GLY A 280 9.97 -5.60 -11.20
CA GLY A 280 10.66 -5.65 -9.90
C GLY A 280 11.80 -6.66 -9.99
N GLU A 281 13.05 -6.21 -9.90
CA GLU A 281 14.19 -7.09 -9.60
C GLU A 281 14.18 -7.38 -8.10
N GLU A 282 13.62 -8.53 -7.71
CA GLU A 282 13.82 -9.06 -6.36
C GLU A 282 15.12 -9.86 -6.31
N ASN A 283 16.04 -9.41 -5.47
CA ASN A 283 17.13 -10.25 -4.99
C ASN A 283 16.51 -11.38 -4.15
N GLY A 284 16.63 -12.61 -4.64
CA GLY A 284 16.19 -13.79 -3.91
C GLY A 284 16.93 -13.93 -2.57
N LYS A 285 16.21 -13.72 -1.47
CA LYS A 285 16.56 -14.25 -0.15
C LYS A 285 15.54 -15.34 0.18
N GLU A 286 16.04 -16.52 0.55
CA GLU A 286 15.25 -17.72 0.86
C GLU A 286 14.29 -17.47 2.03
N GLU A 287 13.00 -17.24 1.74
CA GLU A 287 11.94 -17.46 2.71
C GLU A 287 11.96 -18.94 3.14
N GLY A 288 11.91 -19.18 4.45
CA GLY A 288 12.04 -20.51 5.04
C GLY A 288 11.21 -21.55 4.30
N LYS A 289 11.85 -22.65 3.86
CA LYS A 289 11.35 -23.66 2.90
C LYS A 289 9.88 -24.06 3.12
N ILE A 290 8.96 -23.26 2.58
CA ILE A 290 7.57 -23.65 2.39
C ILE A 290 7.57 -24.76 1.35
N ARG A 291 6.87 -25.85 1.65
CA ARG A 291 6.76 -27.03 0.78
C ARG A 291 5.29 -27.26 0.46
N CYS A 292 5.03 -27.80 -0.73
CA CYS A 292 3.71 -28.30 -1.06
C CYS A 292 3.32 -29.43 -0.08
N PRO A 293 2.11 -29.42 0.53
CA PRO A 293 1.68 -30.47 1.46
C PRO A 293 1.61 -31.85 0.79
N GLU A 294 1.28 -31.86 -0.50
CA GLU A 294 1.20 -33.06 -1.34
C GLU A 294 2.57 -33.50 -1.90
N GLY A 295 3.63 -32.75 -1.60
CA GLY A 295 5.01 -33.11 -1.96
C GLY A 295 5.47 -32.71 -3.37
N TYR A 296 4.67 -31.95 -4.12
CA TYR A 296 5.03 -31.37 -5.42
C TYR A 296 6.04 -30.21 -5.32
N ASP A 297 6.63 -29.80 -6.45
CA ASP A 297 7.60 -28.70 -6.46
C ASP A 297 6.91 -27.35 -6.25
N PHE A 298 7.22 -26.70 -5.13
CA PHE A 298 6.58 -25.46 -4.73
C PHE A 298 7.10 -24.30 -5.57
N GLY A 299 6.22 -23.73 -6.40
CA GLY A 299 6.56 -22.74 -7.43
C GLY A 299 6.86 -23.35 -8.80
N GLY A 300 7.12 -24.66 -8.90
CA GLY A 300 7.30 -25.35 -10.18
C GLY A 300 5.96 -25.82 -10.75
N ASP A 301 5.24 -26.64 -9.97
CA ASP A 301 4.07 -27.39 -10.42
C ASP A 301 2.74 -26.71 -10.03
N CYS A 302 2.75 -25.37 -9.92
CA CYS A 302 1.57 -24.64 -9.47
C CYS A 302 0.41 -24.81 -10.47
N ASN A 303 -0.72 -25.34 -9.99
CA ASN A 303 -1.93 -25.61 -10.76
C ASN A 303 -1.80 -26.73 -11.82
N GLU A 304 -0.82 -27.62 -11.71
CA GLU A 304 -0.67 -28.77 -12.62
C GLU A 304 -1.47 -30.02 -12.20
N TYR A 305 -1.79 -30.15 -10.90
CA TYR A 305 -2.42 -31.33 -10.32
C TYR A 305 -3.84 -31.03 -9.80
N ASP A 306 -4.71 -32.04 -9.75
CA ASP A 306 -6.08 -31.87 -9.28
C ASP A 306 -6.13 -31.46 -7.80
N GLU A 307 -5.16 -31.92 -7.02
CA GLU A 307 -4.94 -31.60 -5.61
C GLU A 307 -4.63 -30.10 -5.40
N CYS A 308 -4.16 -29.38 -6.44
CA CYS A 308 -3.98 -27.93 -6.36
C CYS A 308 -5.31 -27.18 -6.17
N LYS A 309 -6.44 -27.76 -6.62
CA LYS A 309 -7.78 -27.16 -6.48
C LYS A 309 -8.31 -27.23 -5.05
N GLU A 310 -7.78 -28.15 -4.25
CA GLU A 310 -8.15 -28.35 -2.84
C GLU A 310 -7.07 -27.80 -1.89
N CYS A 311 -6.03 -27.16 -2.43
CA CYS A 311 -4.95 -26.56 -1.65
C CYS A 311 -5.46 -25.37 -0.83
N ASP A 312 -4.90 -25.19 0.37
CA ASP A 312 -5.14 -24.01 1.20
C ASP A 312 -4.85 -22.73 0.40
N GLU A 313 -5.80 -21.80 0.40
CA GLU A 313 -5.77 -20.61 -0.47
C GLU A 313 -4.51 -19.75 -0.23
N ASP A 314 -4.07 -19.63 1.03
CA ASP A 314 -2.87 -18.86 1.39
C ASP A 314 -1.59 -19.57 0.89
N LEU A 315 -1.57 -20.89 0.92
CA LEU A 315 -0.45 -21.69 0.43
C LEU A 315 -0.38 -21.73 -1.10
N PHE A 316 -1.53 -21.78 -1.77
CA PHE A 316 -1.64 -21.70 -3.21
C PHE A 316 -1.08 -20.36 -3.73
N PHE A 317 -1.40 -19.24 -3.10
CA PHE A 317 -0.84 -17.94 -3.47
C PHE A 317 0.67 -17.87 -3.37
N LYS A 318 1.23 -18.38 -2.27
CA LYS A 318 2.68 -18.41 -2.09
C LYS A 318 3.34 -19.27 -3.18
N CYS A 319 2.67 -20.34 -3.61
CA CYS A 319 3.12 -21.21 -4.70
C CYS A 319 3.07 -20.47 -6.05
N ALA A 320 1.95 -19.82 -6.36
CA ALA A 320 1.73 -19.09 -7.60
C ALA A 320 2.68 -17.88 -7.74
N ASN A 321 2.85 -17.10 -6.66
CA ASN A 321 3.78 -15.97 -6.64
C ASN A 321 5.22 -16.42 -6.87
N LYS A 322 5.63 -17.54 -6.29
CA LYS A 322 6.97 -18.09 -6.49
C LYS A 322 7.17 -18.59 -7.93
N GLN A 323 6.17 -19.22 -8.55
CA GLN A 323 6.23 -19.62 -9.96
C GLN A 323 6.48 -18.41 -10.88
N GLU A 324 5.78 -17.30 -10.63
CA GLU A 324 5.99 -16.05 -11.37
C GLU A 324 7.42 -15.49 -11.18
N GLN A 325 7.96 -15.54 -9.96
CA GLN A 325 9.34 -15.11 -9.68
C GLN A 325 10.38 -15.98 -10.41
N ASP A 326 10.23 -17.31 -10.38
CA ASP A 326 11.16 -18.26 -11.00
C ASP A 326 11.13 -18.16 -12.54
N GLU A 327 9.95 -17.99 -13.15
CA GLU A 327 9.80 -17.76 -14.60
C GLU A 327 10.47 -16.46 -15.06
N LYS A 328 10.33 -15.38 -14.28
CA LYS A 328 10.99 -14.09 -14.56
C LYS A 328 12.51 -14.21 -14.46
N GLY A 329 13.04 -14.97 -13.50
CA GLY A 329 14.46 -15.26 -13.36
C GLY A 329 15.06 -15.99 -14.57
N ASN A 330 14.35 -17.00 -15.09
CA ASN A 330 14.85 -17.84 -16.20
C ASN A 330 14.83 -17.13 -17.57
N LYS A 331 13.88 -16.20 -17.80
CA LYS A 331 13.85 -15.37 -19.03
C LYS A 331 15.02 -14.37 -19.09
N LYS A 332 15.44 -13.80 -17.95
CA LYS A 332 16.57 -12.84 -17.87
C LYS A 332 17.93 -13.49 -18.15
N SER A 333 18.14 -14.73 -17.71
CA SER A 333 19.38 -15.48 -17.94
C SER A 333 19.60 -15.83 -19.42
N ASN A 334 18.52 -16.16 -20.14
CA ASN A 334 18.54 -16.54 -21.56
C ASN A 334 18.74 -15.34 -22.51
N LYS A 335 18.32 -14.13 -22.10
CA LYS A 335 18.55 -12.88 -22.87
C LYS A 335 20.02 -12.41 -22.76
N LYS A 336 20.68 -12.65 -21.62
CA LYS A 336 22.11 -12.34 -21.37
C LYS A 336 23.07 -13.25 -22.16
N SER A 337 22.74 -14.53 -22.35
CA SER A 337 23.55 -15.47 -23.12
C SER A 337 23.51 -15.17 -24.64
N ASN A 338 22.37 -14.73 -25.16
CA ASN A 338 22.19 -14.46 -26.60
C ASN A 338 22.88 -13.16 -27.07
N LYS A 339 23.08 -12.18 -26.18
CA LYS A 339 23.76 -10.90 -26.49
C LYS A 339 25.29 -11.02 -26.62
N LYS A 340 25.90 -12.08 -26.07
CA LYS A 340 27.35 -12.37 -26.22
C LYS A 340 27.73 -13.07 -27.53
N GLY A 341 26.77 -13.53 -28.33
CA GLY A 341 27.01 -14.26 -29.59
C GLY A 341 27.15 -13.40 -30.85
N LYS A 342 26.63 -12.16 -30.88
CA LYS A 342 26.63 -11.28 -32.07
C LYS A 342 27.70 -10.19 -31.95
N GLY A 343 28.97 -10.55 -32.10
CA GLY A 343 30.05 -9.57 -31.97
C GLY A 343 31.44 -10.02 -32.41
N LYS A 344 31.57 -10.91 -33.40
CA LYS A 344 32.86 -11.18 -34.08
C LYS A 344 32.66 -11.41 -35.58
N GLY A 345 32.24 -10.36 -36.27
CA GLY A 345 32.33 -10.28 -37.73
C GLY A 345 33.73 -9.81 -38.14
N LYS A 346 34.52 -10.73 -38.70
CA LYS A 346 35.83 -10.49 -39.33
C LYS A 346 35.74 -9.39 -40.38
N TRP A 347 36.52 -8.31 -40.22
CA TRP A 347 36.94 -7.48 -41.35
C TRP A 347 38.12 -8.18 -42.03
N ARG A 348 38.06 -8.30 -43.35
CA ARG A 348 39.03 -8.98 -44.19
C ARG A 348 39.51 -8.04 -45.29
#